data_AF-A0ABD5B9I9-F1
#
_entry.id   AF-A0ABD5B9I9-F1
#
_cell.length_a   1.000
_cell.length_b   1.000
_cell.length_c   1.000
_cell.angle_alpha   90.00
_cell.angle_beta   90.00
_cell.angle_gamma   90.00
#
_symmetry.space_group_name_H-M   'P 1'
#
loop_
_entity.id
_entity.type
_entity.pdbx_description
1 polymer ?
#
loop_
_entity_poly.entity_id
_entity_poly.type
_entity_poly.pdbx_seq_one_letter_code
_entity_poly.pdbx_strand_id
1 'polypeptide(L)'
;MPVAATTNYSSPTKKLEGATGKLLPGDIGYINVPQFGSVNDSAMTVYAQNIQNLIKDLDIKNNIKGWIIDFRKNTGGNMYPMIAGLGPLLDKGTLGYFVSNNKKNPWKLMEKEGKMWSNNAYVPNAYKLKKRPERIALLVGGRTASSGEFTVVSFIGQDNIILFGQPTAGYTTGNRTYVLSNGSSLMLSISNAADRDKKNHIGSINPDVLVDQSTSVDADIEAASKWILGF
;
A
#
# COMPACT_ATOMS: atom_id res chain seq x y z
N MET A 1 -2.84 -16.94 -23.16
CA MET A 1 -4.32 -17.08 -23.14
C MET A 1 -4.84 -16.32 -21.94
N PRO A 2 -5.88 -15.48 -22.07
CA PRO A 2 -6.35 -14.65 -20.97
C PRO A 2 -7.06 -15.53 -19.95
N VAL A 3 -6.70 -15.41 -18.67
CA VAL A 3 -7.35 -16.12 -17.57
C VAL A 3 -8.59 -15.30 -17.21
N ALA A 4 -9.77 -15.85 -17.55
CA ALA A 4 -11.06 -15.31 -17.16
C ALA A 4 -11.21 -15.36 -15.64
N ALA A 5 -11.62 -14.24 -15.04
CA ALA A 5 -12.00 -14.16 -13.64
C ALA A 5 -13.48 -14.52 -13.49
N THR A 6 -13.78 -15.62 -12.82
CA THR A 6 -15.10 -15.98 -12.29
C THR A 6 -14.86 -16.75 -10.98
N THR A 7 -15.57 -16.63 -9.87
CA THR A 7 -16.56 -15.69 -9.30
C THR A 7 -16.69 -16.08 -7.82
N ASN A 8 -17.08 -15.13 -6.97
CA ASN A 8 -17.71 -15.33 -5.65
C ASN A 8 -16.85 -15.89 -4.49
N TYR A 9 -16.16 -14.98 -3.80
CA TYR A 9 -16.07 -15.11 -2.33
C TYR A 9 -17.43 -14.73 -1.75
N SER A 10 -18.06 -15.70 -1.10
CA SER A 10 -19.30 -15.57 -0.36
C SER A 10 -19.29 -14.35 0.58
N SER A 11 -20.30 -13.48 0.41
CA SER A 11 -20.79 -12.42 1.30
C SER A 11 -19.78 -11.61 2.14
N PRO A 12 -19.64 -10.28 1.94
CA PRO A 12 -19.00 -9.43 2.92
C PRO A 12 -19.96 -9.24 4.11
N THR A 13 -19.92 -10.13 5.10
CA THR A 13 -20.57 -9.88 6.41
C THR A 13 -19.84 -8.80 7.22
N LYS A 14 -18.71 -8.28 6.73
CA LYS A 14 -18.04 -7.10 7.26
C LYS A 14 -17.94 -6.06 6.15
N LYS A 15 -18.58 -4.91 6.33
CA LYS A 15 -18.39 -3.70 5.50
C LYS A 15 -16.87 -3.49 5.35
N LEU A 16 -16.35 -3.55 4.13
CA LEU A 16 -14.96 -3.20 3.88
C LEU A 16 -14.77 -1.76 4.38
N GLU A 17 -13.86 -1.58 5.34
CA GLU A 17 -13.52 -0.24 5.82
C GLU A 17 -12.91 0.52 4.64
N GLY A 18 -13.45 1.71 4.35
CA GLY A 18 -12.88 2.60 3.36
C GLY A 18 -11.59 3.22 3.87
N ALA A 19 -10.71 3.62 2.96
CA ALA A 19 -9.59 4.49 3.31
C ALA A 19 -10.12 5.78 3.95
N THR A 20 -9.33 6.33 4.88
CA THR A 20 -9.67 7.59 5.55
C THR A 20 -8.49 8.55 5.47
N GLY A 21 -8.80 9.84 5.47
CA GLY A 21 -7.80 10.91 5.46
C GLY A 21 -8.12 11.97 6.50
N LYS A 22 -7.09 12.57 7.09
CA LYS A 22 -7.22 13.70 8.00
C LYS A 22 -5.98 14.59 7.95
N LEU A 23 -6.15 15.85 8.31
CA LEU A 23 -5.03 16.75 8.59
C LEU A 23 -4.58 16.55 10.04
N LEU A 24 -3.29 16.33 10.24
CA LEU A 24 -2.66 16.27 11.56
C LEU A 24 -1.99 17.62 11.88
N PRO A 25 -1.70 17.91 13.17
CA PRO A 25 -0.94 19.10 13.56
C PRO A 25 0.36 19.24 12.78
N GLY A 26 0.74 20.48 12.46
CA GLY A 26 1.93 20.77 11.66
C GLY A 26 1.74 20.61 10.15
N ASP A 27 0.50 20.66 9.66
CA ASP A 27 0.15 20.52 8.24
C ASP A 27 0.59 19.19 7.63
N ILE A 28 0.40 18.10 8.39
CA ILE A 28 0.77 16.76 7.94
C ILE A 28 -0.47 16.07 7.38
N GLY A 29 -0.38 15.60 6.14
CA GLY A 29 -1.43 14.81 5.51
C GLY A 29 -1.37 13.38 6.03
N TYR A 30 -2.47 12.86 6.58
CA TYR A 30 -2.55 11.47 7.03
C TYR A 30 -3.52 10.68 6.17
N ILE A 31 -3.12 9.50 5.72
CA ILE A 31 -3.95 8.54 5.00
C ILE A 31 -3.86 7.16 5.67
N ASN A 32 -4.99 6.62 6.11
CA ASN A 32 -5.07 5.21 6.52
C ASN A 32 -5.49 4.35 5.32
N VAL A 33 -4.71 3.29 5.06
CA VAL A 33 -4.91 2.39 3.92
C VAL A 33 -5.33 1.02 4.43
N PRO A 34 -6.63 0.70 4.48
CA PRO A 34 -7.11 -0.59 4.94
C PRO A 34 -6.86 -1.71 3.92
N GLN A 35 -7.21 -2.94 4.31
CA GLN A 35 -7.23 -4.08 3.39
C GLN A 35 -8.25 -3.89 2.26
N PHE A 36 -8.00 -4.54 1.12
CA PHE A 36 -8.95 -4.56 0.00
C PHE A 36 -9.03 -5.96 -0.61
N GLY A 37 -10.16 -6.65 -0.44
CA GLY A 37 -10.28 -8.07 -0.76
C GLY A 37 -10.89 -8.42 -2.13
N SER A 38 -11.20 -7.44 -2.98
CA SER A 38 -11.91 -7.69 -4.24
C SER A 38 -10.96 -7.79 -5.44
N VAL A 39 -11.43 -8.46 -6.49
CA VAL A 39 -10.79 -8.52 -7.83
C VAL A 39 -11.68 -7.89 -8.91
N ASN A 40 -12.82 -7.32 -8.54
CA ASN A 40 -13.71 -6.63 -9.47
C ASN A 40 -13.11 -5.28 -9.89
N ASP A 41 -12.99 -5.05 -11.20
CA ASP A 41 -12.35 -3.85 -11.77
C ASP A 41 -13.00 -2.53 -11.31
N SER A 42 -14.34 -2.49 -11.24
CA SER A 42 -15.06 -1.31 -10.75
C SER A 42 -14.80 -1.05 -9.27
N ALA A 43 -14.79 -2.09 -8.44
CA ALA A 43 -14.48 -1.96 -7.01
C ALA A 43 -13.03 -1.50 -6.79
N MET A 44 -12.07 -2.02 -7.57
CA MET A 44 -10.67 -1.58 -7.52
C MET A 44 -10.53 -0.11 -7.90
N THR A 45 -11.21 0.30 -8.99
CA THR A 45 -11.22 1.69 -9.46
C THR A 45 -11.79 2.63 -8.41
N VAL A 46 -12.93 2.27 -7.81
CA VAL A 46 -13.57 3.08 -6.74
C VAL A 46 -12.65 3.20 -5.53
N TYR A 47 -12.02 2.11 -5.09
CA TYR A 47 -11.10 2.13 -3.96
C TYR A 47 -9.88 3.03 -4.21
N ALA A 48 -9.24 2.87 -5.37
CA ALA A 48 -8.07 3.67 -5.74
C ALA A 48 -8.44 5.17 -5.88
N GLN A 49 -9.55 5.46 -6.55
CA GLN A 49 -10.03 6.84 -6.70
C GLN A 49 -10.38 7.49 -5.36
N ASN A 50 -10.95 6.74 -4.42
CA ASN A 50 -11.26 7.25 -3.08
C ASN A 50 -9.98 7.67 -2.34
N ILE A 51 -8.91 6.87 -2.40
CA ILE A 51 -7.61 7.26 -1.80
C ILE A 51 -7.06 8.52 -2.47
N GLN A 52 -7.07 8.60 -3.81
CA GLN A 52 -6.59 9.79 -4.51
C GLN A 52 -7.45 11.03 -4.20
N ASN A 53 -8.75 10.88 -4.03
CA ASN A 53 -9.64 11.97 -3.64
C ASN A 53 -9.32 12.48 -2.22
N LEU A 54 -9.03 11.58 -1.28
CA LEU A 54 -8.59 11.98 0.07
C LEU A 54 -7.27 12.77 0.03
N ILE A 55 -6.30 12.27 -0.76
CA ILE A 55 -5.01 12.95 -0.96
C ILE A 55 -5.24 14.33 -1.61
N LYS A 56 -6.05 14.38 -2.67
CA LYS A 56 -6.41 15.62 -3.37
C LYS A 56 -7.07 16.64 -2.46
N ASP A 57 -8.03 16.21 -1.66
CA ASP A 57 -8.76 17.09 -0.76
C ASP A 57 -7.84 17.71 0.29
N LEU A 58 -6.96 16.89 0.90
CA LEU A 58 -5.98 17.37 1.88
C LEU A 58 -4.96 18.30 1.23
N ASP A 59 -4.43 17.93 0.06
CA ASP A 59 -3.42 18.73 -0.63
C ASP A 59 -4.01 20.06 -1.10
N ILE A 60 -5.16 20.09 -1.77
CA ILE A 60 -5.75 21.35 -2.27
C ILE A 60 -6.07 22.31 -1.13
N LYS A 61 -6.64 21.82 -0.03
CA LYS A 61 -7.14 22.66 1.08
C LYS A 61 -6.03 23.17 2.01
N ASN A 62 -4.83 22.59 1.98
CA ASN A 62 -3.76 22.89 2.95
C ASN A 62 -2.40 23.09 2.28
N ASN A 63 -1.38 23.50 3.03
CA ASN A 63 0.00 23.53 2.56
C ASN A 63 0.78 22.40 3.24
N ILE A 64 0.59 21.17 2.73
CA ILE A 64 1.10 19.96 3.37
C ILE A 64 2.64 19.95 3.43
N LYS A 65 3.19 19.74 4.64
CA LYS A 65 4.64 19.66 4.88
C LYS A 65 5.22 18.26 4.71
N GLY A 66 4.39 17.23 4.88
CA GLY A 66 4.74 15.84 4.68
C GLY A 66 3.54 14.92 4.87
N TRP A 67 3.72 13.63 4.61
CA TRP A 67 2.64 12.65 4.66
C TRP A 67 2.92 11.52 5.62
N ILE A 68 1.88 11.05 6.29
CA ILE A 68 1.88 9.78 7.04
C ILE A 68 0.92 8.83 6.33
N ILE A 69 1.39 7.65 5.97
CA ILE A 69 0.59 6.58 5.37
C ILE A 69 0.55 5.42 6.37
N ASP A 70 -0.64 5.13 6.90
CA ASP A 70 -0.83 4.12 7.94
C ASP A 70 -1.29 2.78 7.36
N PHE A 71 -0.45 1.75 7.53
CA PHE A 71 -0.71 0.36 7.16
C PHE A 71 -0.88 -0.55 8.38
N ARG A 72 -0.87 -0.03 9.61
CA ARG A 72 -0.84 -0.83 10.85
C ARG A 72 -2.03 -1.76 10.98
N LYS A 73 -3.17 -1.44 10.36
CA LYS A 73 -4.38 -2.29 10.33
C LYS A 73 -4.58 -3.05 9.01
N ASN A 74 -3.65 -2.93 8.06
CA ASN A 74 -3.78 -3.49 6.72
C ASN A 74 -3.33 -4.95 6.64
N THR A 75 -4.29 -5.86 6.66
CA THR A 75 -4.05 -7.31 6.58
C THR A 75 -3.93 -7.85 5.14
N GLY A 76 -3.92 -6.97 4.12
CA GLY A 76 -3.66 -7.33 2.72
C GLY A 76 -4.89 -7.44 1.82
N GLY A 77 -5.00 -8.54 1.08
CA GLY A 77 -5.95 -8.70 -0.03
C GLY A 77 -5.29 -8.46 -1.40
N ASN A 78 -5.72 -7.45 -2.13
CA ASN A 78 -5.24 -7.10 -3.46
C ASN A 78 -4.48 -5.76 -3.40
N MET A 79 -3.17 -5.81 -3.65
CA MET A 79 -2.25 -4.66 -3.54
C MET A 79 -2.43 -3.61 -4.64
N TYR A 80 -2.88 -4.01 -5.83
CA TYR A 80 -2.91 -3.15 -7.01
C TYR A 80 -3.78 -1.87 -6.84
N PRO A 81 -5.01 -1.93 -6.30
CA PRO A 81 -5.79 -0.74 -6.02
C PRO A 81 -5.22 0.11 -4.87
N MET A 82 -4.50 -0.49 -3.92
CA MET A 82 -3.76 0.27 -2.89
C MET A 82 -2.64 1.10 -3.54
N ILE A 83 -1.83 0.46 -4.40
CA ILE A 83 -0.74 1.10 -5.14
C ILE A 83 -1.27 2.20 -6.08
N ALA A 84 -2.31 1.92 -6.86
CA ALA A 84 -2.90 2.90 -7.76
C ALA A 84 -3.51 4.09 -6.98
N GLY A 85 -4.14 3.83 -5.84
CA GLY A 85 -4.70 4.86 -4.97
C GLY A 85 -3.63 5.75 -4.32
N LEU A 86 -2.53 5.18 -3.88
CA LEU A 86 -1.38 5.91 -3.32
C LEU A 86 -0.47 6.53 -4.38
N GLY A 87 -0.86 6.42 -5.64
CA GLY A 87 -0.08 6.90 -6.76
C GLY A 87 0.48 8.32 -6.64
N PRO A 88 -0.25 9.34 -6.16
CA PRO A 88 0.32 10.68 -6.01
C PRO A 88 1.54 10.74 -5.08
N LEU A 89 1.74 9.75 -4.21
CA LEU A 89 2.80 9.65 -3.22
C LEU A 89 3.89 8.61 -3.59
N LEU A 90 3.72 7.89 -4.70
CA LEU A 90 4.64 6.87 -5.20
C LEU A 90 5.33 7.31 -6.48
N ASP A 91 6.62 7.00 -6.59
CA ASP A 91 7.32 7.05 -7.87
C ASP A 91 6.65 6.13 -8.92
N LYS A 92 6.86 6.45 -10.19
CA LYS A 92 6.36 5.63 -11.31
C LYS A 92 7.42 4.65 -11.79
N GLY A 93 6.99 3.57 -12.42
CA GLY A 93 7.85 2.53 -12.97
C GLY A 93 7.79 1.26 -12.13
N THR A 94 8.95 0.61 -11.96
CA THR A 94 9.04 -0.66 -11.21
C THR A 94 9.09 -0.38 -9.72
N LEU A 95 8.16 -0.97 -8.98
CA LEU A 95 8.02 -0.76 -7.53
C LEU A 95 8.57 -1.94 -6.72
N GLY A 96 8.69 -3.11 -7.34
CA GLY A 96 9.31 -4.29 -6.74
C GLY A 96 9.07 -5.52 -7.62
N TYR A 97 9.43 -6.69 -7.10
CA TYR A 97 9.43 -7.95 -7.85
C TYR A 97 8.87 -9.13 -7.06
N PHE A 98 8.03 -9.94 -7.71
CA PHE A 98 7.73 -11.29 -7.25
C PHE A 98 8.90 -12.19 -7.66
N VAL A 99 9.56 -12.79 -6.68
CA VAL A 99 10.73 -13.65 -6.88
C VAL A 99 10.33 -15.11 -6.73
N SER A 100 10.42 -15.89 -7.81
CA SER A 100 10.12 -17.33 -7.82
C SER A 100 11.11 -18.06 -8.71
N ASN A 101 11.71 -19.16 -8.24
CA ASN A 101 12.72 -19.94 -8.98
C ASN A 101 13.81 -19.07 -9.62
N ASN A 102 14.35 -18.12 -8.85
CA ASN A 102 15.34 -17.11 -9.29
C ASN A 102 14.89 -16.15 -10.41
N LYS A 103 13.62 -16.20 -10.84
CA LYS A 103 13.02 -15.23 -11.76
C LYS A 103 12.38 -14.08 -10.98
N LYS A 104 12.64 -12.85 -11.41
CA LYS A 104 12.08 -11.62 -10.83
C LYS A 104 11.03 -11.03 -11.76
N ASN A 105 9.76 -11.13 -11.39
CA ASN A 105 8.65 -10.57 -12.16
C ASN A 105 8.24 -9.22 -11.55
N PRO A 106 8.43 -8.09 -12.25
CA PRO A 106 8.17 -6.78 -11.68
C PRO A 106 6.67 -6.49 -11.53
N TRP A 107 6.28 -5.85 -10.45
CA TRP A 107 5.05 -5.06 -10.41
C TRP A 107 5.36 -3.57 -10.54
N LYS A 108 4.43 -2.84 -11.15
CA LYS A 108 4.67 -1.47 -11.61
C LYS A 108 3.50 -0.56 -11.30
N LEU A 109 3.80 0.73 -11.21
CA LEU A 109 2.82 1.81 -11.28
C LEU A 109 3.12 2.63 -12.52
N MET A 110 2.15 2.76 -13.41
CA MET A 110 2.30 3.42 -14.69
C MET A 110 1.36 4.62 -14.76
N GLU A 111 1.78 5.66 -15.48
CA GLU A 111 0.98 6.85 -15.72
C GLU A 111 1.16 7.30 -17.17
N LYS A 112 0.06 7.66 -17.83
CA LYS A 112 0.05 8.22 -19.18
C LYS A 112 -1.21 9.06 -19.39
N GLU A 113 -1.06 10.26 -19.93
CA GLU A 113 -2.20 11.12 -20.31
C GLU A 113 -3.20 11.35 -19.16
N GLY A 114 -2.70 11.58 -17.93
CA GLY A 114 -3.54 11.80 -16.75
C GLY A 114 -4.27 10.56 -16.24
N LYS A 115 -3.96 9.37 -16.77
CA LYS A 115 -4.47 8.07 -16.31
C LYS A 115 -3.37 7.33 -15.59
N MET A 116 -3.73 6.63 -14.51
CA MET A 116 -2.78 5.87 -13.71
C MET A 116 -3.27 4.45 -13.46
N TRP A 117 -2.36 3.49 -13.49
CA TRP A 117 -2.72 2.09 -13.25
C TRP A 117 -1.59 1.28 -12.63
N SER A 118 -1.98 0.28 -11.84
CA SER A 118 -1.11 -0.81 -11.41
C SER A 118 -1.83 -2.11 -11.73
N ASN A 119 -1.23 -2.93 -12.59
CA ASN A 119 -1.92 -4.09 -13.18
C ASN A 119 -3.31 -3.71 -13.73
N ASN A 120 -4.39 -4.32 -13.23
CA ASN A 120 -5.78 -4.06 -13.62
C ASN A 120 -6.47 -2.98 -12.77
N ALA A 121 -5.85 -2.48 -11.69
CA ALA A 121 -6.40 -1.36 -10.94
C ALA A 121 -6.12 -0.05 -11.68
N TYR A 122 -7.17 0.73 -11.93
CA TYR A 122 -7.14 1.90 -12.82
C TYR A 122 -7.72 3.13 -12.13
N VAL A 123 -7.12 4.29 -12.37
CA VAL A 123 -7.59 5.61 -11.96
C VAL A 123 -7.70 6.48 -13.21
N PRO A 124 -8.93 6.83 -13.66
CA PRO A 124 -9.14 7.53 -14.92
C PRO A 124 -8.64 8.97 -14.91
N ASN A 125 -8.72 9.63 -13.76
CA ASN A 125 -8.31 11.01 -13.56
C ASN A 125 -7.32 11.05 -12.40
N ALA A 126 -6.08 10.69 -12.71
CA ALA A 126 -5.00 10.63 -11.75
C ALA A 126 -4.68 12.03 -11.20
N TYR A 127 -4.65 12.14 -9.88
CA TYR A 127 -4.28 13.36 -9.20
C TYR A 127 -2.76 13.53 -9.15
N LYS A 128 -2.31 14.77 -9.35
CA LYS A 128 -0.93 15.18 -9.17
C LYS A 128 -0.87 16.17 -8.02
N LEU A 129 0.00 15.90 -7.05
CA LEU A 129 0.22 16.80 -5.91
C LEU A 129 0.69 18.18 -6.40
N LYS A 130 0.31 19.22 -5.67
CA LYS A 130 0.79 20.60 -5.88
C LYS A 130 2.32 20.67 -5.80
N LYS A 131 2.92 19.89 -4.91
CA LYS A 131 4.37 19.78 -4.70
C LYS A 131 4.74 18.32 -4.41
N ARG A 132 5.93 17.90 -4.84
CA ARG A 132 6.51 16.62 -4.42
C ARG A 132 6.82 16.72 -2.91
N PRO A 133 6.35 15.78 -2.07
CA PRO A 133 6.65 15.82 -0.65
C PRO A 133 8.12 15.50 -0.41
N GLU A 134 8.75 16.20 0.52
CA GLU A 134 10.15 15.93 0.92
C GLU A 134 10.26 14.76 1.90
N ARG A 135 9.17 14.47 2.64
CA ARG A 135 9.12 13.43 3.68
C ARG A 135 7.77 12.74 3.68
N ILE A 136 7.79 11.41 3.61
CA ILE A 136 6.64 10.53 3.77
C ILE A 136 7.01 9.44 4.77
N ALA A 137 6.28 9.36 5.87
CA ALA A 137 6.42 8.32 6.87
C ALA A 137 5.41 7.20 6.59
N LEU A 138 5.84 5.94 6.66
CA LEU A 138 4.97 4.78 6.61
C LEU A 138 4.85 4.18 8.00
N LEU A 139 3.63 4.00 8.49
CA LEU A 139 3.41 3.32 9.77
C LEU A 139 3.08 1.85 9.53
N VAL A 140 3.86 0.97 10.14
CA VAL A 140 3.71 -0.48 10.04
C VAL A 140 3.66 -1.12 11.42
N GLY A 141 3.07 -2.32 11.50
CA GLY A 141 3.03 -3.09 12.73
C GLY A 141 2.68 -4.55 12.48
N GLY A 142 2.58 -5.35 13.55
CA GLY A 142 2.37 -6.80 13.47
C GLY A 142 1.07 -7.26 12.79
N ARG A 143 0.18 -6.34 12.40
CA ARG A 143 -1.02 -6.59 11.59
C ARG A 143 -0.90 -6.15 10.14
N THR A 144 0.14 -5.40 9.77
CA THR A 144 0.51 -5.15 8.38
C THR A 144 0.94 -6.47 7.76
N ALA A 145 0.15 -7.02 6.84
CA ALA A 145 0.33 -8.39 6.36
C ALA A 145 0.09 -8.52 4.86
N SER A 146 0.72 -9.53 4.24
CA SER A 146 0.44 -10.00 2.88
C SER A 146 0.51 -8.85 1.87
N SER A 147 -0.51 -8.64 1.04
CA SER A 147 -0.55 -7.51 0.08
C SER A 147 -0.34 -6.12 0.70
N GLY A 148 -0.59 -5.95 2.01
CA GLY A 148 -0.23 -4.75 2.75
C GLY A 148 1.30 -4.58 2.84
N GLU A 149 2.02 -5.66 3.12
CA GLU A 149 3.49 -5.70 3.10
C GLU A 149 4.04 -5.49 1.68
N PHE A 150 3.42 -6.06 0.64
CA PHE A 150 3.83 -5.80 -0.75
C PHE A 150 3.61 -4.33 -1.17
N THR A 151 2.58 -3.69 -0.62
CA THR A 151 2.35 -2.26 -0.83
C THR A 151 3.41 -1.44 -0.10
N VAL A 152 3.80 -1.82 1.13
CA VAL A 152 4.94 -1.21 1.84
C VAL A 152 6.25 -1.36 1.04
N VAL A 153 6.55 -2.56 0.52
CA VAL A 153 7.75 -2.82 -0.32
C VAL A 153 7.78 -1.90 -1.54
N SER A 154 6.63 -1.49 -2.07
CA SER A 154 6.55 -0.59 -3.22
C SER A 154 7.13 0.80 -2.95
N PHE A 155 7.22 1.20 -1.68
CA PHE A 155 7.84 2.45 -1.23
C PHE A 155 9.33 2.29 -0.88
N ILE A 156 9.78 1.09 -0.53
CA ILE A 156 11.19 0.87 -0.16
C ILE A 156 12.09 1.19 -1.35
N GLY A 157 13.16 1.95 -1.09
CA GLY A 157 14.10 2.47 -2.11
C GLY A 157 13.69 3.82 -2.72
N GLN A 158 12.55 4.39 -2.33
CA GLN A 158 12.22 5.79 -2.66
C GLN A 158 12.90 6.74 -1.66
N ASP A 159 13.48 7.84 -2.16
CA ASP A 159 14.40 8.74 -1.44
C ASP A 159 13.79 9.50 -0.24
N ASN A 160 12.48 9.66 -0.20
CA ASN A 160 11.76 10.46 0.79
C ASN A 160 10.94 9.62 1.79
N ILE A 161 11.24 8.32 1.91
CA ILE A 161 10.48 7.36 2.72
C ILE A 161 11.25 6.96 3.97
N ILE A 162 10.56 6.91 5.11
CA ILE A 162 11.02 6.21 6.33
C ILE A 162 9.87 5.39 6.93
N LEU A 163 10.15 4.16 7.33
CA LEU A 163 9.21 3.26 8.00
C LEU A 163 9.32 3.38 9.52
N PHE A 164 8.19 3.55 10.20
CA PHE A 164 8.07 3.65 11.65
C PHE A 164 7.14 2.58 12.21
N GLY A 165 7.35 2.21 13.47
CA GLY A 165 6.43 1.40 14.26
C GLY A 165 7.04 0.09 14.71
N GLN A 166 6.42 -1.03 14.34
CA GLN A 166 6.83 -2.39 14.74
C GLN A 166 6.99 -3.31 13.52
N PRO A 167 7.72 -4.43 13.64
CA PRO A 167 7.84 -5.39 12.54
C PRO A 167 6.48 -5.83 11.99
N THR A 168 6.41 -6.02 10.67
CA THR A 168 5.19 -6.50 10.00
C THR A 168 4.89 -7.97 10.33
N ALA A 169 3.72 -8.46 9.91
CA ALA A 169 3.26 -9.81 10.22
C ALA A 169 4.10 -10.93 9.57
N GLY A 170 4.89 -10.63 8.53
CA GLY A 170 5.82 -11.55 7.90
C GLY A 170 5.22 -12.47 6.85
N TYR A 171 4.13 -12.06 6.20
CA TYR A 171 3.51 -12.76 5.09
C TYR A 171 3.98 -12.21 3.73
N THR A 172 5.28 -11.95 3.58
CA THR A 172 5.91 -11.38 2.36
C THR A 172 6.02 -12.38 1.19
N THR A 173 5.15 -13.39 1.16
CA THR A 173 5.06 -14.37 0.08
C THR A 173 3.89 -14.06 -0.86
N GLY A 174 4.15 -14.06 -2.16
CA GLY A 174 3.13 -13.94 -3.19
C GLY A 174 2.48 -15.30 -3.46
N ASN A 175 1.15 -15.32 -3.46
CA ASN A 175 0.36 -16.53 -3.60
C ASN A 175 -0.17 -16.70 -5.03
N ARG A 176 -0.39 -17.96 -5.43
CA ARG A 176 -1.18 -18.32 -6.60
C ARG A 176 -2.34 -19.20 -6.16
N THR A 177 -3.52 -18.91 -6.71
CA THR A 177 -4.73 -19.70 -6.51
C THR A 177 -4.83 -20.77 -7.59
N TYR A 178 -5.06 -22.00 -7.18
CA TYR A 178 -5.36 -23.16 -8.03
C TYR A 178 -6.78 -23.62 -7.74
N VAL A 179 -7.65 -23.63 -8.76
CA VAL A 179 -9.01 -24.17 -8.63
C VAL A 179 -8.94 -25.69 -8.74
N LEU A 180 -9.49 -26.39 -7.76
CA LEU A 180 -9.53 -27.85 -7.69
C LEU A 180 -10.75 -28.41 -8.42
N SER A 181 -10.73 -29.70 -8.74
CA SER A 181 -11.79 -30.36 -9.52
C SER A 181 -13.18 -30.31 -8.87
N ASN A 182 -13.25 -30.18 -7.55
CA ASN A 182 -14.49 -30.04 -6.78
C ASN A 182 -14.96 -28.58 -6.63
N GLY A 183 -14.32 -27.61 -7.31
CA GLY A 183 -14.63 -26.19 -7.23
C GLY A 183 -14.03 -25.45 -6.02
N SER A 184 -13.35 -26.16 -5.11
CA SER A 184 -12.58 -25.52 -4.03
C SER A 184 -11.29 -24.87 -4.57
N SER A 185 -10.64 -24.04 -3.75
CA SER A 185 -9.43 -23.30 -4.15
C SER A 185 -8.27 -23.56 -3.19
N LEU A 186 -7.09 -23.87 -3.75
CA LEU A 186 -5.81 -23.94 -3.05
C LEU A 186 -5.03 -22.65 -3.28
N MET A 187 -4.74 -21.91 -2.21
CA MET A 187 -3.87 -20.74 -2.27
C MET A 187 -2.46 -21.14 -1.83
N LEU A 188 -1.52 -21.20 -2.77
CA LEU A 188 -0.16 -21.65 -2.53
C LEU A 188 0.81 -20.48 -2.61
N SER A 189 1.68 -20.33 -1.60
CA SER A 189 2.79 -19.39 -1.60
C SER A 189 3.88 -19.86 -2.57
N ILE A 190 4.14 -19.09 -3.63
CA ILE A 190 5.04 -19.49 -4.73
C ILE A 190 6.15 -18.48 -5.01
N SER A 191 6.16 -17.35 -4.31
CA SER A 191 7.14 -16.28 -4.53
C SER A 191 7.38 -15.47 -3.27
N ASN A 192 8.51 -14.77 -3.20
CA ASN A 192 8.81 -13.77 -2.17
C ASN A 192 8.79 -12.36 -2.75
N ALA A 193 8.62 -11.34 -1.92
CA ALA A 193 8.79 -9.95 -2.32
C ALA A 193 10.28 -9.57 -2.45
N ALA A 194 10.59 -8.74 -3.43
CA ALA A 194 11.81 -7.94 -3.46
C ALA A 194 11.47 -6.49 -3.80
N ASP A 195 12.21 -5.55 -3.22
CA ASP A 195 12.04 -4.11 -3.50
C ASP A 195 12.60 -3.70 -4.86
N ARG A 196 12.47 -2.42 -5.21
CA ARG A 196 12.96 -1.85 -6.48
C ARG A 196 14.49 -1.98 -6.64
N ASP A 197 15.22 -2.07 -5.53
CA ASP A 197 16.68 -2.30 -5.48
C ASP A 197 17.03 -3.80 -5.54
N LYS A 198 16.00 -4.65 -5.74
CA LYS A 198 16.07 -6.10 -5.92
C LYS A 198 16.53 -6.85 -4.66
N LYS A 199 16.47 -6.23 -3.48
CA LYS A 199 16.71 -6.87 -2.18
C LYS A 199 15.46 -7.68 -1.80
N ASN A 200 15.68 -8.94 -1.43
CA ASN A 200 14.60 -9.84 -1.04
C ASN A 200 14.12 -9.52 0.39
N HIS A 201 12.82 -9.63 0.59
CA HIS A 201 12.17 -9.49 1.89
C HIS A 201 11.50 -10.82 2.26
N ILE A 202 12.08 -11.53 3.23
CA ILE A 202 11.61 -12.84 3.70
C ILE A 202 11.23 -12.70 5.18
N GLY A 203 9.99 -13.09 5.51
CA GLY A 203 9.45 -12.87 6.85
C GLY A 203 9.08 -11.40 7.07
N SER A 204 9.12 -10.96 8.32
CA SER A 204 8.73 -9.59 8.69
C SER A 204 9.64 -8.53 8.05
N ILE A 205 9.02 -7.43 7.61
CA ILE A 205 9.70 -6.19 7.27
C ILE A 205 9.87 -5.41 8.58
N ASN A 206 11.12 -5.14 8.93
CA ASN A 206 11.44 -4.29 10.07
C ASN A 206 11.26 -2.81 9.68
N PRO A 207 10.70 -1.97 10.56
CA PRO A 207 10.71 -0.54 10.34
C PRO A 207 12.15 -0.01 10.40
N ASP A 208 12.40 1.12 9.73
CA ASP A 208 13.67 1.83 9.85
C ASP A 208 13.84 2.43 11.26
N VAL A 209 12.72 2.84 11.86
CA VAL A 209 12.63 3.35 13.23
C VAL A 209 11.65 2.48 14.02
N LEU A 210 12.19 1.64 14.90
CA LEU A 210 11.39 0.91 15.89
C LEU A 210 10.85 1.90 16.92
N VAL A 211 9.54 1.89 17.17
CA VAL A 211 8.88 2.82 18.09
C VAL A 211 8.27 2.05 19.25
N ASP A 212 8.75 2.35 20.46
CA ASP A 212 8.18 1.82 21.69
C ASP A 212 6.73 2.27 21.85
N GLN A 213 5.84 1.30 22.06
CA GLN A 213 4.41 1.56 22.11
C GLN A 213 4.03 2.23 23.43
N SER A 214 3.17 3.24 23.35
CA SER A 214 2.63 3.96 24.49
C SER A 214 1.14 3.66 24.69
N THR A 215 0.70 3.61 25.93
CA THR A 215 -0.73 3.48 26.28
C THR A 215 -1.44 4.83 26.34
N SER A 216 -0.71 5.95 26.38
CA SER A 216 -1.26 7.29 26.54
C SER A 216 -1.35 8.09 25.25
N VAL A 217 -0.52 7.77 24.25
CA VAL A 217 -0.43 8.49 22.97
C VAL A 217 -0.19 7.51 21.82
N ASP A 218 -0.49 7.93 20.58
CA ASP A 218 -0.08 7.22 19.37
C ASP A 218 1.40 7.54 19.08
N ALA A 219 2.30 6.74 19.68
CA ALA A 219 3.74 6.96 19.61
C ALA A 219 4.29 6.91 18.17
N ASP A 220 3.72 6.07 17.30
CA ASP A 220 4.14 5.96 15.90
C ASP A 220 3.85 7.27 15.14
N ILE A 221 2.66 7.85 15.33
CA ILE A 221 2.29 9.14 14.74
C ILE A 221 3.19 10.26 15.29
N GLU A 222 3.48 10.25 16.59
CA GLU A 222 4.34 11.28 17.20
C GLU A 222 5.77 11.24 16.64
N ALA A 223 6.38 10.05 16.58
CA ALA A 223 7.72 9.86 16.03
C ALA A 223 7.79 10.26 14.55
N ALA A 224 6.82 9.81 13.74
CA ALA A 224 6.73 10.18 12.34
C ALA A 224 6.52 11.69 12.16
N SER A 225 5.69 12.33 12.99
CA SER A 225 5.42 13.77 12.91
C SER A 225 6.65 14.60 13.26
N LYS A 226 7.41 14.22 14.29
CA LYS A 226 8.68 14.87 14.64
C LYS A 226 9.67 14.81 13.49
N TRP A 227 9.86 13.63 12.90
CA TRP A 227 10.73 13.45 11.74
C TRP A 227 10.29 14.27 10.54
N ILE A 228 8.99 14.29 10.21
CA ILE A 228 8.45 15.11 9.10
C ILE A 228 8.77 16.59 9.32
N LEU A 229 8.61 17.08 10.54
CA LEU A 229 8.81 18.50 10.87
C LEU A 229 10.28 18.88 11.14
N GLY A 230 11.19 17.90 11.23
CA GLY A 230 12.61 18.12 11.44
C GLY A 230 13.00 18.38 12.90
N PHE A 231 12.23 17.84 13.85
CA PHE A 231 12.56 17.81 15.27
C PHE A 231 13.32 16.54 15.67
#